data_AF-A0A2W4IET1-F1
#
_entry.id   AF-A0A2W4IET1-F1
#
_cell.length_a   1.000
_cell.length_b   1.000
_cell.length_c   1.000
_cell.angle_alpha   90.00
_cell.angle_beta   90.00
_cell.angle_gamma   90.00
#
_symmetry.space_group_name_H-M   'P 1'
#
loop_
_entity.id
_entity.type
_entity.pdbx_description
1 polymer ?
#
loop_
_entity_poly.entity_id
_entity_poly.type
_entity_poly.pdbx_seq_one_letter_code
_entity_poly.pdbx_strand_id
1 'polypeptide(L)'
;MTAENAEATIAKPPVKPATDSLNGADILQQAPKIETPTSNDAKLTQMPDFATANIYSSVFDASPNRNPNLETINRLLPGAPGSDMMRQFANVTDARAASQLNQQKDRVDPTKDFALGNDNAALLKSRKEVIELAASRGLDLNAFSDNMRKLEQRAQSGETNSAEVKATYDNVARLLRNEGNNQLGKPEMNRLAGQIMKQAGNPSEIFQGNYNTCSVASTEVRTYARTPGAAAKLVADVAERGFFRSPLDGTRVDVDRKPHGQSLAPEHDKIRTHASEIFQVTAANLHWTDKGKQYTQIEPRQDGGYLDQPNGPQRNPSDNGERLVDKKTGKPVDGGDEHFPSITDDGYAKIVSRITGKPETHVAIQRKEALDGPAPSVLQPRNEQHFEQMLAQLKKQGKLPIMAGVNTNYEPFKGDGAVASTAANAVTDEEGPHQVLIRDYIPAKDGKPARILMDNTWSRSVDRLNPNIDPTPGADGRIPQGAALTVRQMWTAMGDWPETKKK
;
A
#
# COMPACT_ATOMS: atom_id res chain seq x y z
N MET A 1 -53.10 -17.51 -20.23
CA MET A 1 -52.94 -16.13 -20.72
C MET A 1 -51.49 -15.96 -21.14
N THR A 2 -51.21 -16.25 -22.41
CA THR A 2 -49.90 -16.17 -23.04
C THR A 2 -49.87 -14.90 -23.88
N ALA A 3 -48.94 -13.99 -23.60
CA ALA A 3 -48.71 -12.79 -24.40
C ALA A 3 -47.34 -12.91 -25.08
N GLU A 4 -47.39 -13.15 -26.39
CA GLU A 4 -46.28 -13.02 -27.32
C GLU A 4 -45.97 -11.53 -27.52
N ASN A 5 -44.69 -11.16 -27.41
CA ASN A 5 -44.19 -9.85 -27.84
C ASN A 5 -43.42 -10.02 -29.15
N ALA A 6 -43.93 -9.40 -30.21
CA ALA A 6 -43.30 -9.34 -31.52
C ALA A 6 -42.21 -8.25 -31.54
N GLU A 7 -41.02 -8.63 -31.97
CA GLU A 7 -39.90 -7.74 -32.25
C GLU A 7 -40.07 -7.08 -33.63
N ALA A 8 -40.01 -5.75 -33.68
CA ALA A 8 -39.95 -4.97 -34.92
C ALA A 8 -38.50 -4.54 -35.18
N THR A 9 -37.91 -5.10 -36.24
CA THR A 9 -36.57 -4.79 -36.75
C THR A 9 -36.65 -3.56 -37.66
N ILE A 10 -35.95 -2.48 -37.30
CA ILE A 10 -35.78 -1.29 -38.15
C ILE A 10 -34.37 -1.34 -38.76
N ALA A 11 -34.31 -1.49 -40.08
CA ALA A 11 -33.09 -1.49 -40.87
C ALA A 11 -32.49 -0.07 -40.98
N LYS A 12 -31.19 0.07 -40.72
CA LYS A 12 -30.40 1.29 -41.01
C LYS A 12 -29.78 1.20 -42.42
N PRO A 13 -29.73 2.31 -43.19
CA PRO A 13 -29.09 2.34 -44.50
C PRO A 13 -27.55 2.39 -44.41
N PRO A 14 -26.84 1.92 -45.46
CA PRO A 14 -25.38 1.77 -45.44
C PRO A 14 -24.65 3.11 -45.64
N VAL A 15 -23.61 3.33 -44.84
CA VAL A 15 -22.67 4.46 -44.97
C VAL A 15 -21.52 4.05 -45.89
N LYS A 16 -21.28 4.82 -46.96
CA LYS A 16 -20.12 4.68 -47.86
C LYS A 16 -18.85 5.25 -47.20
N PRO A 17 -17.67 4.64 -47.39
CA PRO A 17 -16.41 5.22 -46.93
C PRO A 17 -15.90 6.27 -47.94
N ALA A 18 -15.53 7.43 -47.44
CA ALA A 18 -14.75 8.42 -48.17
C ALA A 18 -13.26 8.12 -47.95
N THR A 19 -12.57 7.79 -49.04
CA THR A 19 -11.12 7.75 -49.15
C THR A 19 -10.61 9.15 -49.45
N ASP A 20 -9.74 9.70 -48.61
CA ASP A 20 -8.80 10.74 -49.05
C ASP A 20 -7.45 10.53 -48.38
N SER A 21 -6.49 10.20 -49.24
CA SER A 21 -5.06 10.11 -49.01
C SER A 21 -4.45 11.51 -49.06
N LEU A 22 -3.64 11.88 -48.07
CA LEU A 22 -2.66 12.94 -48.23
C LEU A 22 -1.28 12.46 -47.75
N ASN A 23 -0.41 12.33 -48.74
CA ASN A 23 1.04 12.25 -48.61
C ASN A 23 1.60 13.57 -48.06
N GLY A 24 2.65 13.49 -47.26
CA GLY A 24 3.43 14.63 -46.82
C GLY A 24 4.73 14.17 -46.18
N ALA A 25 5.67 13.73 -47.02
CA ALA A 25 7.07 13.58 -46.67
C ALA A 25 7.77 14.95 -46.65
N ASP A 26 8.95 14.97 -46.01
CA ASP A 26 9.96 16.04 -45.93
C ASP A 26 9.72 17.15 -44.90
N ILE A 27 10.55 17.12 -43.83
CA ILE A 27 11.56 18.14 -43.53
C ILE A 27 12.52 17.57 -42.47
N LEU A 28 13.73 17.23 -42.94
CA LEU A 28 14.95 17.15 -42.14
C LEU A 28 15.56 18.55 -42.10
N GLN A 29 15.97 19.06 -40.93
CA GLN A 29 17.29 19.68 -40.74
C GLN A 29 17.54 20.19 -39.30
N GLN A 30 18.73 19.81 -38.82
CA GLN A 30 19.64 20.51 -37.91
C GLN A 30 19.33 20.54 -36.39
N ALA A 31 20.08 19.72 -35.65
CA ALA A 31 20.36 19.90 -34.23
C ALA A 31 21.89 20.01 -34.02
N PRO A 32 22.39 20.94 -33.19
CA PRO A 32 23.82 21.11 -32.96
C PRO A 32 24.36 20.13 -31.90
N LYS A 33 25.60 19.66 -32.15
CA LYS A 33 26.44 18.88 -31.22
C LYS A 33 26.70 19.64 -29.93
N ILE A 34 26.45 19.00 -28.79
CA ILE A 34 26.92 19.45 -27.48
C ILE A 34 28.14 18.58 -27.11
N GLU A 35 29.29 19.24 -26.92
CA GLU A 35 30.52 18.62 -26.42
C GLU A 35 30.47 18.46 -24.89
N THR A 36 30.82 17.29 -24.39
CA THR A 36 31.01 16.99 -22.96
C THR A 36 32.46 17.25 -22.55
N PRO A 37 32.73 17.94 -21.43
CA PRO A 37 34.09 18.05 -20.88
C PRO A 37 34.44 16.83 -20.02
N THR A 38 35.67 16.34 -20.20
CA THR A 38 36.32 15.30 -19.40
C THR A 38 36.87 15.88 -18.09
N SER A 39 36.67 15.19 -16.97
CA SER A 39 37.34 15.50 -15.69
C SER A 39 38.30 14.38 -15.30
N ASN A 40 39.57 14.75 -15.12
CA ASN A 40 40.64 13.92 -14.57
C ASN A 40 40.68 13.98 -13.03
N ASP A 41 41.26 12.91 -12.47
CA ASP A 41 42.04 12.80 -11.23
C ASP A 41 41.36 12.93 -9.85
N ALA A 42 41.24 11.79 -9.17
CA ALA A 42 41.39 11.71 -7.72
C ALA A 42 42.10 10.40 -7.30
N LYS A 43 43.18 10.55 -6.53
CA LYS A 43 44.12 9.52 -6.06
C LYS A 43 43.51 8.62 -4.97
N LEU A 44 43.71 7.31 -5.13
CA LEU A 44 43.47 6.27 -4.11
C LEU A 44 44.51 6.34 -2.97
N THR A 45 44.06 6.26 -1.72
CA THR A 45 44.90 5.96 -0.55
C THR A 45 44.61 4.54 -0.07
N GLN A 46 45.66 3.76 0.18
CA GLN A 46 45.63 2.35 0.58
C GLN A 46 45.09 2.16 2.02
N MET A 47 44.29 1.10 2.22
CA MET A 47 43.90 0.57 3.53
C MET A 47 44.68 -0.73 3.86
N PRO A 48 44.88 -1.06 5.16
CA PRO A 48 45.68 -2.20 5.59
C PRO A 48 44.95 -3.55 5.53
N ASP A 49 45.78 -4.57 5.74
CA ASP A 49 45.68 -6.00 5.41
C ASP A 49 44.50 -6.80 6.03
N PHE A 50 44.03 -7.82 5.28
CA PHE A 50 42.77 -8.58 5.47
C PHE A 50 42.78 -9.59 6.64
N ALA A 51 43.90 -9.80 7.32
CA ALA A 51 44.04 -10.89 8.30
C ALA A 51 43.49 -10.56 9.70
N THR A 52 43.35 -9.28 10.08
CA THR A 52 42.89 -8.88 11.43
C THR A 52 41.37 -8.72 11.53
N ALA A 53 40.65 -8.69 10.41
CA ALA A 53 39.19 -8.49 10.37
C ALA A 53 38.37 -9.75 10.73
N ASN A 54 38.93 -10.95 10.55
CA ASN A 54 38.18 -12.20 10.70
C ASN A 54 37.99 -12.69 12.15
N ILE A 55 38.75 -12.17 13.12
CA ILE A 55 38.57 -12.52 14.54
C ILE A 55 37.54 -11.61 15.23
N TYR A 56 37.34 -10.38 14.73
CA TYR A 56 36.32 -9.46 15.26
C TYR A 56 34.92 -9.71 14.69
N SER A 57 34.81 -10.24 13.48
CA SER A 57 33.53 -10.52 12.80
C SER A 57 32.71 -11.65 13.47
N SER A 58 33.35 -12.66 14.04
CA SER A 58 32.64 -13.81 14.65
C SER A 58 32.03 -13.53 16.04
N VAL A 59 32.41 -12.42 16.68
CA VAL A 59 31.89 -12.00 18.00
C VAL A 59 30.81 -10.92 17.87
N PHE A 60 30.82 -10.15 16.78
CA PHE A 60 29.89 -9.05 16.55
C PHE A 60 29.04 -9.32 15.29
N ASP A 61 28.16 -10.31 15.38
CA ASP A 61 27.04 -10.43 14.45
C ASP A 61 26.03 -9.32 14.78
N ALA A 62 25.75 -8.47 13.80
CA ALA A 62 25.02 -7.22 13.96
C ALA A 62 23.50 -7.46 14.15
N SER A 63 23.12 -7.89 15.34
CA SER A 63 21.74 -7.82 15.81
C SER A 63 21.69 -6.99 17.09
N PRO A 64 20.99 -5.84 17.12
CA PRO A 64 21.02 -4.91 18.27
C PRO A 64 20.40 -5.47 19.57
N ASN A 65 19.94 -6.73 19.58
CA ASN A 65 19.23 -7.34 20.72
C ASN A 65 19.81 -8.68 21.22
N ARG A 66 21.05 -9.06 20.87
CA ARG A 66 21.71 -10.21 21.50
C ARG A 66 22.85 -9.76 22.41
N ASN A 67 22.58 -9.78 23.71
CA ASN A 67 23.63 -9.66 24.73
C ASN A 67 24.43 -10.99 24.72
N PRO A 68 25.76 -10.98 24.49
CA PRO A 68 26.54 -12.22 24.59
C PRO A 68 26.48 -12.74 26.03
N ASN A 69 26.17 -14.03 26.19
CA ASN A 69 26.17 -14.68 27.50
C ASN A 69 27.56 -14.51 28.16
N LEU A 70 27.60 -13.90 29.35
CA LEU A 70 28.79 -13.71 30.17
C LEU A 70 29.55 -15.03 30.42
N GLU A 71 28.87 -16.18 30.45
CA GLU A 71 29.51 -17.50 30.53
C GLU A 71 30.34 -17.82 29.28
N THR A 72 29.86 -17.45 28.09
CA THR A 72 30.57 -17.70 26.82
C THR A 72 31.85 -16.86 26.74
N ILE A 73 31.80 -15.61 27.18
CA ILE A 73 32.97 -14.72 27.23
C ILE A 73 34.01 -15.25 28.24
N ASN A 74 33.56 -15.65 29.44
CA ASN A 74 34.46 -16.20 30.47
C ASN A 74 35.09 -17.54 30.06
N ARG A 75 34.39 -18.34 29.25
CA ARG A 75 34.88 -19.65 28.78
C ARG A 75 35.88 -19.54 27.63
N LEU A 76 35.77 -18.53 26.78
CA LEU A 76 36.62 -18.39 25.60
C LEU A 76 37.94 -17.63 25.86
N LEU A 77 38.01 -16.77 26.90
CA LEU A 77 39.20 -15.94 27.17
C LEU A 77 39.49 -15.77 28.68
N PRO A 78 39.80 -16.85 29.43
CA PRO A 78 40.19 -16.71 30.83
C PRO A 78 41.56 -16.02 30.95
N GLY A 79 41.58 -14.80 31.53
CA GLY A 79 42.81 -14.06 31.86
C GLY A 79 43.30 -13.04 30.83
N ALA A 80 42.53 -12.76 29.77
CA ALA A 80 42.93 -11.74 28.79
C ALA A 80 42.85 -10.32 29.40
N PRO A 81 43.88 -9.46 29.21
CA PRO A 81 43.81 -8.04 29.56
C PRO A 81 42.73 -7.39 28.70
N GLY A 82 41.60 -7.01 29.32
CA GLY A 82 40.41 -6.47 28.63
C GLY A 82 39.08 -7.06 29.07
N SER A 83 39.09 -8.19 29.80
CA SER A 83 37.88 -8.82 30.35
C SER A 83 37.12 -7.94 31.35
N ASP A 84 37.82 -7.13 32.16
CA ASP A 84 37.20 -6.15 33.05
C ASP A 84 36.57 -4.98 32.30
N MET A 85 37.17 -4.56 31.18
CA MET A 85 36.63 -3.49 30.33
C MET A 85 35.33 -3.96 29.66
N MET A 86 35.30 -5.20 29.17
CA MET A 86 34.09 -5.82 28.59
C MET A 86 32.96 -6.01 29.62
N ARG A 87 33.29 -6.34 30.88
CA ARG A 87 32.30 -6.38 31.98
C ARG A 87 31.74 -4.99 32.29
N GLN A 88 32.58 -3.96 32.29
CA GLN A 88 32.12 -2.58 32.47
C GLN A 88 31.21 -2.15 31.30
N PHE A 89 31.55 -2.51 30.06
CA PHE A 89 30.67 -2.25 28.91
C PHE A 89 29.32 -2.96 29.04
N ALA A 90 29.30 -4.26 29.36
CA ALA A 90 28.06 -5.03 29.56
C ALA A 90 27.16 -4.43 30.65
N ASN A 91 27.74 -4.07 31.80
CA ASN A 91 27.02 -3.44 32.91
C ASN A 91 26.50 -2.03 32.56
N VAL A 92 27.22 -1.26 31.72
CA VAL A 92 26.78 0.05 31.23
C VAL A 92 25.62 -0.09 30.23
N THR A 93 25.61 -1.13 29.40
CA THR A 93 24.48 -1.44 28.49
C THR A 93 23.23 -1.85 29.27
N ASP A 94 23.34 -2.69 30.28
CA ASP A 94 22.18 -3.11 31.09
C ASP A 94 21.63 -1.95 31.94
N ALA A 95 22.52 -1.12 32.51
CA ALA A 95 22.11 0.10 33.20
C ALA A 95 21.48 1.13 32.26
N ARG A 96 21.93 1.22 31.00
CA ARG A 96 21.31 2.07 29.97
C ARG A 96 19.95 1.54 29.53
N ALA A 97 19.78 0.22 29.37
CA ALA A 97 18.48 -0.38 29.04
C ALA A 97 17.47 -0.17 30.17
N ALA A 98 17.88 -0.38 31.43
CA ALA A 98 17.05 -0.12 32.60
C ALA A 98 16.75 1.38 32.79
N SER A 99 17.73 2.26 32.51
CA SER A 99 17.56 3.71 32.56
C SER A 99 16.67 4.22 31.42
N GLN A 100 16.76 3.67 30.20
CA GLN A 100 15.83 3.98 29.11
C GLN A 100 14.42 3.52 29.43
N LEU A 101 14.25 2.34 30.03
CA LEU A 101 12.95 1.84 30.48
C LEU A 101 12.34 2.73 31.58
N ASN A 102 13.17 3.23 32.51
CA ASN A 102 12.71 4.14 33.57
C ASN A 102 12.47 5.58 33.05
N GLN A 103 13.30 6.09 32.13
CA GLN A 103 13.08 7.37 31.46
C GLN A 103 11.87 7.34 30.51
N GLN A 104 11.54 6.19 29.94
CA GLN A 104 10.29 5.99 29.18
C GLN A 104 9.06 5.96 30.09
N LYS A 105 9.16 5.51 31.34
CA LYS A 105 8.05 5.59 32.30
C LYS A 105 7.75 7.01 32.75
N ASP A 106 8.75 7.89 32.80
CA ASP A 106 8.60 9.28 33.24
C ASP A 106 8.22 10.25 32.09
N ARG A 107 8.40 9.85 30.83
CA ARG A 107 8.01 10.63 29.65
C ARG A 107 6.62 10.24 29.18
N VAL A 108 5.64 11.06 29.55
CA VAL A 108 4.23 10.98 29.12
C VAL A 108 3.63 9.63 29.52
N ASP A 109 2.86 9.60 30.61
CA ASP A 109 2.01 8.45 30.91
C ASP A 109 1.16 8.18 29.66
N PRO A 110 1.45 7.13 28.87
CA PRO A 110 0.83 6.96 27.57
C PRO A 110 -0.68 6.85 27.75
N THR A 111 -1.14 6.43 28.94
CA THR A 111 -2.55 6.27 29.27
C THR A 111 -3.31 7.57 29.54
N LYS A 112 -2.64 8.70 29.82
CA LYS A 112 -3.28 9.96 30.25
C LYS A 112 -3.67 10.92 29.12
N ASP A 113 -3.06 10.81 27.94
CA ASP A 113 -3.26 11.74 26.81
C ASP A 113 -4.11 11.15 25.67
N PHE A 114 -4.94 10.16 25.98
CA PHE A 114 -5.76 9.49 24.99
C PHE A 114 -7.10 10.18 24.77
N ALA A 115 -7.56 10.05 23.53
CA ALA A 115 -8.57 10.91 22.95
C ALA A 115 -9.99 10.46 23.35
N LEU A 116 -10.28 9.17 23.32
CA LEU A 116 -11.67 8.67 23.37
C LEU A 116 -12.38 8.69 24.74
N GLY A 117 -11.89 9.44 25.73
CA GLY A 117 -12.50 9.55 27.05
C GLY A 117 -12.53 8.22 27.83
N ASN A 118 -12.95 8.26 29.10
CA ASN A 118 -12.93 7.09 29.99
C ASN A 118 -14.24 6.28 29.98
N ASP A 119 -15.23 6.66 29.17
CA ASP A 119 -16.60 6.14 29.30
C ASP A 119 -16.80 4.77 28.61
N ASN A 120 -15.79 4.26 27.91
CA ASN A 120 -15.82 2.95 27.27
C ASN A 120 -14.84 1.98 27.94
N ALA A 121 -15.28 1.35 29.04
CA ALA A 121 -14.48 0.41 29.82
C ALA A 121 -13.90 -0.75 28.99
N ALA A 122 -14.62 -1.21 27.97
CA ALA A 122 -14.16 -2.29 27.10
C ALA A 122 -13.01 -1.86 26.19
N LEU A 123 -13.08 -0.64 25.63
CA LEU A 123 -11.97 -0.05 24.87
C LEU A 123 -10.76 0.20 25.78
N LEU A 124 -10.97 0.75 26.98
CA LEU A 124 -9.89 0.98 27.95
C LEU A 124 -9.15 -0.31 28.31
N LYS A 125 -9.90 -1.42 28.47
CA LYS A 125 -9.32 -2.75 28.71
C LYS A 125 -8.45 -3.19 27.53
N SER A 126 -8.96 -3.13 26.30
CA SER A 126 -8.19 -3.51 25.09
C SER A 126 -6.96 -2.62 24.89
N ARG A 127 -7.07 -1.31 25.17
CA ARG A 127 -5.97 -0.34 25.13
C ARG A 127 -4.86 -0.71 26.12
N LYS A 128 -5.23 -0.92 27.39
CA LYS A 128 -4.28 -1.29 28.43
C LYS A 128 -3.55 -2.58 28.05
N GLU A 129 -4.29 -3.59 27.62
CA GLU A 129 -3.72 -4.88 27.24
C GLU A 129 -2.73 -4.77 26.08
N VAL A 130 -3.09 -4.06 25.00
CA VAL A 130 -2.19 -3.97 23.83
C VAL A 130 -0.90 -3.21 24.15
N ILE A 131 -0.95 -2.21 25.04
CA ILE A 131 0.25 -1.48 25.52
C ILE A 131 1.13 -2.40 26.37
N GLU A 132 0.55 -3.13 27.33
CA GLU A 132 1.29 -4.06 28.19
C GLU A 132 1.95 -5.17 27.35
N LEU A 133 1.24 -5.70 26.36
CA LEU A 133 1.79 -6.68 25.42
C LEU A 133 2.91 -6.07 24.57
N ALA A 134 2.72 -4.89 23.98
CA ALA A 134 3.76 -4.23 23.20
C ALA A 134 5.03 -3.98 24.03
N ALA A 135 4.87 -3.56 25.29
CA ALA A 135 5.97 -3.35 26.23
C ALA A 135 6.71 -4.65 26.53
N SER A 136 5.98 -5.72 26.86
CA SER A 136 6.57 -7.04 27.15
C SER A 136 7.27 -7.67 25.93
N ARG A 137 6.88 -7.26 24.72
CA ARG A 137 7.46 -7.70 23.46
C ARG A 137 8.65 -6.84 23.00
N GLY A 138 8.99 -5.79 23.75
CA GLY A 138 10.11 -4.90 23.44
C GLY A 138 9.89 -4.03 22.19
N LEU A 139 8.63 -3.70 21.87
CA LEU A 139 8.33 -2.75 20.79
C LEU A 139 8.69 -1.32 21.24
N ASP A 140 8.96 -0.44 20.27
CA ASP A 140 9.09 1.00 20.53
C ASP A 140 7.73 1.57 20.97
N LEU A 141 7.56 1.72 22.29
CA LEU A 141 6.33 2.20 22.90
C LEU A 141 5.97 3.63 22.51
N ASN A 142 6.95 4.47 22.14
CA ASN A 142 6.66 5.84 21.72
C ASN A 142 5.95 5.82 20.37
N ALA A 143 6.58 5.20 19.37
CA ALA A 143 6.00 5.07 18.03
C ALA A 143 4.66 4.30 18.06
N PHE A 144 4.60 3.23 18.85
CA PHE A 144 3.37 2.43 18.98
C PHE A 144 2.23 3.21 19.62
N SER A 145 2.47 3.90 20.73
CA SER A 145 1.46 4.72 21.43
C SER A 145 1.05 5.94 20.60
N ASP A 146 1.96 6.54 19.84
CA ASP A 146 1.62 7.63 18.92
C ASP A 146 0.67 7.18 17.82
N ASN A 147 0.88 5.98 17.26
CA ASN A 147 -0.04 5.41 16.27
C ASN A 147 -1.40 5.04 16.89
N MET A 148 -1.42 4.51 18.12
CA MET A 148 -2.66 4.31 18.88
C MET A 148 -3.42 5.63 19.05
N ARG A 149 -2.73 6.70 19.46
CA ARG A 149 -3.30 8.04 19.66
C ARG A 149 -3.92 8.59 18.37
N LYS A 150 -3.22 8.46 17.24
CA LYS A 150 -3.74 8.86 15.91
C LYS A 150 -5.02 8.09 15.56
N LEU A 151 -5.04 6.77 15.77
CA LEU A 151 -6.25 5.96 15.53
C LEU A 151 -7.44 6.43 16.41
N GLU A 152 -7.19 6.77 17.67
CA GLU A 152 -8.23 7.29 18.55
C GLU A 152 -8.70 8.70 18.19
N GLN A 153 -7.80 9.58 17.76
CA GLN A 153 -8.14 10.91 17.24
C GLN A 153 -9.04 10.81 16.01
N ARG A 154 -8.78 9.85 15.12
CA ARG A 154 -9.66 9.56 13.97
C ARG A 154 -11.06 9.11 14.40
N ALA A 155 -11.18 8.37 15.49
CA ALA A 155 -12.48 8.01 16.03
C ALA A 155 -13.21 9.21 16.66
N GLN A 156 -12.49 10.13 17.30
CA GLN A 156 -13.07 11.38 17.78
C GLN A 156 -13.54 12.32 16.65
N SER A 157 -12.77 12.39 15.57
CA SER A 157 -13.13 13.22 14.40
C SER A 157 -14.31 12.64 13.60
N GLY A 158 -14.72 11.41 13.90
CA GLY A 158 -15.80 10.70 13.21
C GLY A 158 -15.35 10.00 11.92
N GLU A 159 -14.05 9.96 11.63
CA GLU A 159 -13.51 9.19 10.49
C GLU A 159 -13.65 7.68 10.70
N THR A 160 -13.62 7.24 11.95
CA THR A 160 -13.95 5.87 12.38
C THR A 160 -14.72 5.92 13.70
N ASN A 161 -14.88 4.80 14.39
CA ASN A 161 -15.59 4.74 15.67
C ASN A 161 -14.82 3.91 16.71
N SER A 162 -15.20 4.07 17.98
CA SER A 162 -14.54 3.41 19.12
C SER A 162 -14.60 1.88 19.07
N ALA A 163 -15.64 1.29 18.45
CA ALA A 163 -15.73 -0.16 18.28
C ALA A 163 -14.69 -0.68 17.28
N GLU A 164 -14.44 0.05 16.19
CA GLU A 164 -13.36 -0.25 15.25
C GLU A 164 -11.99 -0.09 15.89
N VAL A 165 -11.76 0.96 16.69
CA VAL A 165 -10.50 1.12 17.47
C VAL A 165 -10.27 -0.08 18.37
N LYS A 166 -11.28 -0.46 19.16
CA LYS A 166 -11.21 -1.62 20.04
C LYS A 166 -10.89 -2.89 19.25
N ALA A 167 -11.60 -3.13 18.15
CA ALA A 167 -11.39 -4.30 17.30
C ALA A 167 -9.97 -4.32 16.71
N THR A 168 -9.40 -3.17 16.33
CA THR A 168 -8.00 -3.08 15.93
C THR A 168 -7.07 -3.49 17.07
N TYR A 169 -7.26 -2.94 18.28
CA TYR A 169 -6.45 -3.29 19.45
C TYR A 169 -6.53 -4.77 19.79
N ASP A 170 -7.72 -5.37 19.73
CA ASP A 170 -7.91 -6.79 20.00
C ASP A 170 -7.13 -7.68 19.02
N ASN A 171 -7.13 -7.35 17.72
CA ASN A 171 -6.39 -8.12 16.71
C ASN A 171 -4.87 -7.90 16.80
N VAL A 172 -4.43 -6.68 17.13
CA VAL A 172 -3.00 -6.40 17.38
C VAL A 172 -2.53 -7.13 18.64
N ALA A 173 -3.32 -7.10 19.72
CA ALA A 173 -3.05 -7.87 20.93
C ALA A 173 -3.06 -9.39 20.66
N ARG A 174 -3.85 -9.87 19.69
CA ARG A 174 -3.87 -11.28 19.28
C ARG A 174 -2.51 -11.69 18.69
N LEU A 175 -1.97 -10.90 17.77
CA LEU A 175 -0.61 -11.09 17.23
C LEU A 175 0.45 -11.01 18.32
N LEU A 176 0.37 -10.02 19.22
CA LEU A 176 1.33 -9.84 20.31
C LEU A 176 1.22 -10.89 21.42
N ARG A 177 0.17 -11.72 21.46
CA ARG A 177 0.12 -12.91 22.33
C ARG A 177 0.71 -14.15 21.64
N ASN A 178 0.81 -14.14 20.31
CA ASN A 178 1.31 -15.24 19.53
C ASN A 178 2.86 -15.31 19.62
N GLU A 179 3.40 -16.43 20.12
CA GLU A 179 4.86 -16.67 20.14
C GLU A 179 5.44 -17.06 18.77
N GLY A 180 4.59 -17.16 17.76
CA GLY A 180 4.92 -17.60 16.41
C GLY A 180 4.24 -18.92 16.06
N ASN A 181 4.42 -19.33 14.81
CA ASN A 181 4.02 -20.62 14.27
C ASN A 181 5.18 -21.20 13.44
N ASN A 182 4.90 -22.27 12.68
CA ASN A 182 5.91 -22.94 11.86
C ASN A 182 6.40 -22.12 10.65
N GLN A 183 5.80 -20.96 10.35
CA GLN A 183 6.17 -20.10 9.22
C GLN A 183 6.59 -18.69 9.63
N LEU A 184 6.01 -18.14 10.70
CA LEU A 184 6.32 -16.81 11.23
C LEU A 184 6.73 -16.92 12.69
N GLY A 185 7.89 -16.36 13.05
CA GLY A 185 8.35 -16.30 14.43
C GLY A 185 7.75 -15.12 15.20
N LYS A 186 8.11 -15.05 16.48
CA LYS A 186 7.80 -13.91 17.36
C LYS A 186 8.22 -12.54 16.78
N PRO A 187 9.42 -12.37 16.17
CA PRO A 187 9.80 -11.09 15.58
C PRO A 187 8.88 -10.66 14.44
N GLU A 188 8.47 -11.59 13.57
CA GLU A 188 7.54 -11.30 12.48
C GLU A 188 6.14 -10.93 12.99
N MET A 189 5.65 -11.61 14.02
CA MET A 189 4.37 -11.26 14.66
C MET A 189 4.42 -9.85 15.28
N ASN A 190 5.52 -9.50 15.94
CA ASN A 190 5.74 -8.16 16.49
C ASN A 190 5.79 -7.09 15.38
N ARG A 191 6.45 -7.39 14.26
CA ARG A 191 6.54 -6.51 13.10
C ARG A 191 5.15 -6.25 12.49
N LEU A 192 4.37 -7.30 12.28
CA LEU A 192 2.99 -7.18 11.78
C LEU A 192 2.10 -6.37 12.72
N ALA A 193 2.20 -6.59 14.03
CA ALA A 193 1.48 -5.82 15.03
C ALA A 193 1.81 -4.30 14.95
N GLY A 194 3.09 -3.95 14.83
CA GLY A 194 3.53 -2.56 14.65
C GLY A 194 3.00 -1.95 13.34
N GLN A 195 3.06 -2.69 12.23
CA GLN A 195 2.58 -2.26 10.92
C GLN A 195 1.08 -2.01 10.90
N ILE A 196 0.29 -2.93 11.44
CA ILE A 196 -1.17 -2.76 11.57
C ILE A 196 -1.48 -1.50 12.38
N MET A 197 -0.79 -1.29 13.51
CA MET A 197 -1.04 -0.11 14.34
C MET A 197 -0.70 1.18 13.60
N LYS A 198 0.42 1.22 12.88
CA LYS A 198 0.84 2.36 12.06
C LYS A 198 -0.16 2.66 10.95
N GLN A 199 -0.58 1.65 10.19
CA GLN A 199 -1.55 1.78 9.09
C GLN A 199 -2.94 2.18 9.59
N ALA A 200 -3.35 1.65 10.74
CA ALA A 200 -4.58 2.07 11.41
C ALA A 200 -4.46 3.48 12.03
N GLY A 201 -3.26 3.93 12.39
CA GLY A 201 -3.05 5.31 12.82
C GLY A 201 -3.06 6.29 11.64
N ASN A 202 -2.41 5.93 10.54
CA ASN A 202 -2.24 6.77 9.35
C ASN A 202 -2.38 5.95 8.05
N PRO A 203 -3.59 5.78 7.51
CA PRO A 203 -3.82 4.99 6.30
C PRO A 203 -3.08 5.52 5.06
N SER A 204 -2.74 6.81 4.99
CA SER A 204 -2.00 7.42 3.88
C SER A 204 -0.51 7.02 3.84
N GLU A 205 -0.07 6.15 4.75
CA GLU A 205 1.26 5.53 4.72
C GLU A 205 1.25 4.10 4.17
N ILE A 206 0.14 3.70 3.52
CA ILE A 206 0.02 2.43 2.82
C ILE A 206 0.41 2.64 1.36
N PHE A 207 1.41 1.88 0.91
CA PHE A 207 1.91 1.95 -0.47
C PHE A 207 1.72 0.62 -1.18
N GLN A 208 1.53 0.70 -2.50
CA GLN A 208 1.53 -0.50 -3.34
C GLN A 208 2.94 -1.07 -3.49
N GLY A 209 4.00 -0.28 -3.26
CA GLY A 209 5.38 -0.70 -3.52
C GLY A 209 5.73 -0.65 -5.00
N ASN A 210 6.67 -1.49 -5.41
CA ASN A 210 7.02 -1.71 -6.81
C ASN A 210 6.12 -2.75 -7.50
N TYR A 211 4.87 -2.83 -7.05
CA TYR A 211 3.92 -3.85 -7.43
C TYR A 211 2.76 -3.22 -8.17
N ASN A 212 2.17 -3.97 -9.11
CA ASN A 212 1.07 -3.50 -9.93
C ASN A 212 -0.25 -3.74 -9.18
N THR A 213 -0.36 -3.22 -7.96
CA THR A 213 -1.45 -3.51 -7.02
C THR A 213 -2.22 -2.26 -6.59
N CYS A 214 -2.18 -1.19 -7.38
CA CYS A 214 -2.80 0.10 -7.04
C CYS A 214 -4.26 0.00 -6.57
N SER A 215 -5.05 -0.87 -7.19
CA SER A 215 -6.46 -1.05 -6.87
C SER A 215 -6.71 -1.71 -5.51
N VAL A 216 -5.92 -2.74 -5.15
CA VAL A 216 -6.00 -3.38 -3.83
C VAL A 216 -5.28 -2.58 -2.75
N ALA A 217 -4.23 -1.83 -3.08
CA ALA A 217 -3.61 -0.88 -2.16
C ALA A 217 -4.58 0.27 -1.82
N SER A 218 -5.29 0.80 -2.81
CA SER A 218 -6.38 1.75 -2.60
C SER A 218 -7.50 1.16 -1.74
N THR A 219 -7.86 -0.10 -1.98
CA THR A 219 -8.81 -0.84 -1.14
C THR A 219 -8.30 -0.98 0.31
N GLU A 220 -7.01 -1.22 0.52
CA GLU A 220 -6.36 -1.29 1.84
C GLU A 220 -6.45 0.04 2.58
N VAL A 221 -6.05 1.14 1.94
CA VAL A 221 -6.15 2.49 2.52
C VAL A 221 -7.59 2.78 2.93
N ARG A 222 -8.58 2.50 2.06
CA ARG A 222 -10.01 2.72 2.37
C ARG A 222 -10.46 1.86 3.54
N THR A 223 -10.04 0.60 3.59
CA THR A 223 -10.46 -0.34 4.63
C THR A 223 -9.89 0.08 5.99
N TYR A 224 -8.62 0.46 6.08
CA TYR A 224 -8.06 1.04 7.31
C TYR A 224 -8.66 2.40 7.66
N ALA A 225 -9.07 3.18 6.67
CA ALA A 225 -9.74 4.46 6.88
C ALA A 225 -11.13 4.31 7.53
N ARG A 226 -11.91 3.30 7.12
CA ARG A 226 -13.32 3.17 7.53
C ARG A 226 -13.58 2.07 8.55
N THR A 227 -12.87 0.97 8.44
CA THR A 227 -13.05 -0.25 9.24
C THR A 227 -11.69 -0.87 9.62
N PRO A 228 -10.82 -0.15 10.35
CA PRO A 228 -9.49 -0.62 10.69
C PRO A 228 -9.49 -1.93 11.50
N GLY A 229 -10.57 -2.25 12.21
CA GLY A 229 -10.70 -3.53 12.91
C GLY A 229 -10.80 -4.70 11.95
N ALA A 230 -11.54 -4.54 10.86
CA ALA A 230 -11.68 -5.56 9.81
C ALA A 230 -10.36 -5.78 9.04
N ALA A 231 -9.64 -4.71 8.71
CA ALA A 231 -8.32 -4.82 8.08
C ALA A 231 -7.31 -5.54 8.99
N ALA A 232 -7.23 -5.12 10.26
CA ALA A 232 -6.36 -5.75 11.26
C ALA A 232 -6.70 -7.24 11.45
N LYS A 233 -7.99 -7.59 11.48
CA LYS A 233 -8.44 -8.98 11.56
C LYS A 233 -7.98 -9.79 10.36
N LEU A 234 -8.08 -9.25 9.14
CA LEU A 234 -7.63 -9.96 7.94
C LEU A 234 -6.15 -10.30 8.03
N VAL A 235 -5.30 -9.32 8.34
CA VAL A 235 -3.85 -9.54 8.44
C VAL A 235 -3.52 -10.53 9.54
N ALA A 236 -4.13 -10.38 10.72
CA ALA A 236 -3.92 -11.29 11.84
C ALA A 236 -4.41 -12.72 11.52
N ASP A 237 -5.51 -12.87 10.79
CA ASP A 237 -6.07 -14.18 10.42
C ASP A 237 -5.12 -14.96 9.49
N VAL A 238 -4.53 -14.27 8.52
CA VAL A 238 -3.54 -14.86 7.60
C VAL A 238 -2.24 -15.16 8.33
N ALA A 239 -1.73 -14.22 9.12
CA ALA A 239 -0.48 -14.42 9.86
C ALA A 239 -0.53 -15.64 10.79
N GLU A 240 -1.66 -15.86 11.47
CA GLU A 240 -1.83 -16.98 12.40
C GLU A 240 -2.12 -18.30 11.70
N ARG A 241 -3.00 -18.28 10.68
CA ARG A 241 -3.61 -19.51 10.13
C ARG A 241 -3.23 -19.78 8.69
N GLY A 242 -2.69 -18.81 7.96
CA GLY A 242 -2.33 -18.91 6.53
C GLY A 242 -3.50 -18.73 5.59
N PHE A 243 -4.66 -18.34 6.13
CA PHE A 243 -5.84 -18.07 5.32
C PHE A 243 -6.73 -17.04 5.99
N PHE A 244 -7.45 -16.31 5.14
CA PHE A 244 -8.57 -15.49 5.54
C PHE A 244 -9.87 -16.21 5.17
N ARG A 245 -10.87 -16.12 6.05
CA ARG A 245 -12.23 -16.55 5.76
C ARG A 245 -13.15 -15.36 5.84
N SER A 246 -13.82 -15.04 4.73
CA SER A 246 -14.76 -13.94 4.66
C SER A 246 -15.89 -14.13 5.67
N PRO A 247 -16.13 -13.16 6.56
CA PRO A 247 -17.32 -13.16 7.41
C PRO A 247 -18.64 -13.00 6.65
N LEU A 248 -18.64 -12.55 5.39
CA LEU A 248 -19.86 -12.31 4.62
C LEU A 248 -20.46 -13.61 4.07
N ASP A 249 -19.63 -14.42 3.43
CA ASP A 249 -20.08 -15.59 2.65
C ASP A 249 -19.25 -16.86 2.94
N GLY A 250 -18.31 -16.82 3.88
CA GLY A 250 -17.46 -17.95 4.24
C GLY A 250 -16.36 -18.26 3.23
N THR A 251 -16.18 -17.46 2.17
CA THR A 251 -15.11 -17.62 1.18
C THR A 251 -13.76 -17.72 1.86
N ARG A 252 -13.02 -18.79 1.59
CA ARG A 252 -11.65 -18.99 2.09
C ARG A 252 -10.63 -18.65 1.02
N VAL A 253 -9.63 -17.88 1.40
CA VAL A 253 -8.45 -17.57 0.57
C VAL A 253 -7.20 -17.91 1.36
N ASP A 254 -6.37 -18.79 0.81
CA ASP A 254 -5.08 -19.19 1.37
C ASP A 254 -4.01 -18.25 0.82
N VAL A 255 -3.12 -17.77 1.69
CA VAL A 255 -2.11 -16.74 1.37
C VAL A 255 -0.81 -17.12 2.04
N ASP A 256 0.31 -16.96 1.34
CA ASP A 256 1.63 -17.15 1.96
C ASP A 256 1.82 -16.11 3.07
N ARG A 257 2.25 -16.60 4.23
CA ARG A 257 2.46 -15.77 5.41
C ARG A 257 3.78 -15.03 5.34
N LYS A 258 4.76 -15.52 4.59
CA LYS A 258 6.10 -14.95 4.56
C LYS A 258 6.12 -13.66 3.73
N PRO A 259 6.93 -12.67 4.14
CA PRO A 259 7.15 -11.50 3.32
C PRO A 259 8.00 -11.85 2.09
N HIS A 260 7.75 -11.17 0.98
CA HIS A 260 8.52 -11.32 -0.25
C HIS A 260 9.03 -9.96 -0.74
N GLY A 261 10.11 -9.99 -1.53
CA GLY A 261 10.65 -8.81 -2.21
C GLY A 261 10.82 -7.59 -1.28
N GLN A 262 10.15 -6.48 -1.62
CA GLN A 262 10.27 -5.23 -0.84
C GLN A 262 9.72 -5.35 0.58
N SER A 263 8.80 -6.28 0.85
CA SER A 263 8.25 -6.48 2.18
C SER A 263 9.28 -7.04 3.18
N LEU A 264 10.44 -7.50 2.71
CA LEU A 264 11.58 -7.86 3.58
C LEU A 264 12.32 -6.62 4.09
N ALA A 265 12.26 -5.50 3.37
CA ALA A 265 13.00 -4.30 3.70
C ALA A 265 12.41 -3.58 4.93
N PRO A 266 13.23 -2.80 5.66
CA PRO A 266 12.73 -1.86 6.65
C PRO A 266 11.73 -0.88 6.03
N GLU A 267 10.71 -0.52 6.80
CA GLU A 267 9.67 0.39 6.34
C GLU A 267 10.21 1.78 6.03
N HIS A 268 9.83 2.30 4.87
CA HIS A 268 10.00 3.70 4.50
C HIS A 268 8.94 4.08 3.44
N ASP A 269 8.95 5.33 3.01
CA ASP A 269 8.10 5.79 1.91
C ASP A 269 8.27 4.90 0.67
N LYS A 270 7.18 4.70 -0.08
CA LYS A 270 7.14 3.87 -1.32
C LYS A 270 7.29 2.36 -1.14
N ILE A 271 7.51 1.85 0.06
CA ILE A 271 7.67 0.40 0.28
C ILE A 271 6.37 -0.25 0.71
N ARG A 272 6.01 -1.34 0.02
CA ARG A 272 4.98 -2.25 0.49
C ARG A 272 5.47 -2.98 1.74
N THR A 273 4.76 -2.80 2.85
CA THR A 273 5.06 -3.50 4.11
C THR A 273 4.59 -4.96 4.05
N HIS A 274 5.05 -5.79 4.99
CA HIS A 274 4.59 -7.18 5.11
C HIS A 274 3.08 -7.27 5.41
N ALA A 275 2.56 -6.41 6.29
CA ALA A 275 1.12 -6.33 6.53
C ALA A 275 0.34 -5.94 5.27
N SER A 276 0.88 -5.01 4.47
CA SER A 276 0.27 -4.60 3.20
C SER A 276 0.32 -5.69 2.14
N GLU A 277 1.41 -6.45 2.04
CA GLU A 277 1.46 -7.62 1.15
C GLU A 277 0.39 -8.64 1.51
N ILE A 278 0.30 -9.02 2.80
CA ILE A 278 -0.76 -9.92 3.27
C ILE A 278 -2.14 -9.36 2.89
N PHE A 279 -2.39 -8.08 3.16
CA PHE A 279 -3.69 -7.48 2.85
C PHE A 279 -3.98 -7.50 1.34
N GLN A 280 -3.08 -6.97 0.53
CA GLN A 280 -3.26 -6.77 -0.91
C GLN A 280 -3.40 -8.08 -1.66
N VAL A 281 -2.59 -9.10 -1.33
CA VAL A 281 -2.69 -10.44 -1.92
C VAL A 281 -4.01 -11.11 -1.50
N THR A 282 -4.40 -10.98 -0.23
CA THR A 282 -5.69 -11.51 0.25
C THR A 282 -6.86 -10.84 -0.47
N ALA A 283 -6.83 -9.51 -0.61
CA ALA A 283 -7.87 -8.72 -1.27
C ALA A 283 -8.02 -9.11 -2.74
N ALA A 284 -6.92 -9.25 -3.49
CA ALA A 284 -6.93 -9.76 -4.85
C ALA A 284 -7.55 -11.18 -4.91
N ASN A 285 -7.16 -12.07 -4.00
CA ASN A 285 -7.68 -13.44 -3.95
C ASN A 285 -9.16 -13.52 -3.60
N LEU A 286 -9.69 -12.59 -2.80
CA LEU A 286 -11.12 -12.50 -2.53
C LEU A 286 -11.92 -12.18 -3.81
N HIS A 287 -11.31 -11.58 -4.83
CA HIS A 287 -11.95 -11.40 -6.14
C HIS A 287 -11.80 -12.64 -7.02
N TRP A 288 -10.59 -13.18 -7.11
CA TRP A 288 -10.22 -14.19 -8.10
C TRP A 288 -10.59 -15.63 -7.77
N THR A 289 -10.75 -15.97 -6.48
CA THR A 289 -11.03 -17.36 -6.05
C THR A 289 -12.31 -17.93 -6.68
N ASP A 290 -13.35 -17.12 -6.87
CA ASP A 290 -14.61 -17.53 -7.50
C ASP A 290 -14.47 -17.83 -8.99
N LYS A 291 -13.41 -17.29 -9.61
CA LYS A 291 -13.08 -17.49 -11.03
C LYS A 291 -12.06 -18.62 -11.23
N GLY A 292 -11.77 -19.40 -10.17
CA GLY A 292 -10.78 -20.48 -10.21
C GLY A 292 -9.33 -19.99 -10.35
N LYS A 293 -9.07 -18.70 -10.12
CA LYS A 293 -7.73 -18.11 -10.18
C LYS A 293 -7.22 -17.75 -8.77
N GLN A 294 -5.92 -17.57 -8.62
CA GLN A 294 -5.25 -17.13 -7.40
C GLN A 294 -4.12 -16.16 -7.75
N TYR A 295 -4.13 -14.99 -7.12
CA TYR A 295 -3.01 -14.07 -7.12
C TYR A 295 -1.99 -14.50 -6.07
N THR A 296 -0.73 -14.62 -6.47
CA THR A 296 0.34 -15.09 -5.60
C THR A 296 1.64 -14.36 -5.92
N GLN A 297 2.54 -14.36 -4.96
CA GLN A 297 3.93 -14.04 -5.18
C GLN A 297 4.69 -15.36 -5.31
N ILE A 298 5.37 -15.54 -6.44
CA ILE A 298 6.31 -16.64 -6.69
C ILE A 298 7.72 -16.07 -6.73
N GLU A 299 8.72 -16.92 -6.50
CA GLU A 299 10.11 -16.52 -6.72
C GLU A 299 10.26 -15.99 -8.16
N PRO A 300 10.88 -14.82 -8.35
CA PRO A 300 11.16 -14.30 -9.68
C PRO A 300 11.89 -15.35 -10.50
N ARG A 301 11.46 -15.51 -11.76
CA ARG A 301 12.04 -16.52 -12.64
C ARG A 301 13.55 -16.29 -12.82
N GLN A 302 14.36 -17.29 -12.46
CA GLN A 302 15.82 -17.24 -12.67
C GLN A 302 16.17 -17.24 -14.16
N ASP A 303 15.32 -17.88 -14.97
CA ASP A 303 15.42 -17.97 -16.41
C ASP A 303 14.73 -16.80 -17.12
N GLY A 304 14.55 -15.64 -16.47
CA GLY A 304 14.30 -14.34 -17.11
C GLY A 304 13.22 -14.23 -18.20
N GLY A 305 12.36 -15.23 -18.43
CA GLY A 305 11.75 -15.43 -19.73
C GLY A 305 10.40 -16.13 -19.75
N TYR A 306 9.65 -15.74 -20.77
CA TYR A 306 8.56 -16.46 -21.40
C TYR A 306 9.01 -17.89 -21.74
N LEU A 307 8.11 -18.86 -21.58
CA LEU A 307 8.40 -20.31 -21.62
C LEU A 307 8.98 -20.86 -22.95
N ASP A 308 9.17 -20.03 -23.99
CA ASP A 308 9.39 -20.52 -25.35
C ASP A 308 10.69 -20.05 -26.04
N GLN A 309 11.70 -19.53 -25.33
CA GLN A 309 12.99 -19.13 -25.96
C GLN A 309 14.17 -20.06 -25.60
N PRO A 310 14.73 -20.83 -26.55
CA PRO A 310 15.73 -21.89 -26.29
C PRO A 310 17.14 -21.46 -25.86
N ASN A 311 17.42 -20.16 -25.66
CA ASN A 311 18.75 -19.64 -25.30
C ASN A 311 18.66 -18.73 -24.06
N GLY A 312 18.30 -19.34 -22.93
CA GLY A 312 17.70 -18.70 -21.75
C GLY A 312 18.40 -17.44 -21.19
N PRO A 313 17.62 -16.53 -20.60
CA PRO A 313 17.77 -15.09 -20.63
C PRO A 313 18.29 -14.48 -19.33
N GLN A 314 18.76 -13.23 -19.43
CA GLN A 314 18.96 -12.35 -18.29
C GLN A 314 17.68 -12.26 -17.46
N ARG A 315 17.78 -12.36 -16.12
CA ARG A 315 16.69 -12.08 -15.17
C ARG A 315 15.97 -10.82 -15.65
N ASN A 316 14.69 -10.92 -16.04
CA ASN A 316 13.92 -9.74 -16.36
C ASN A 316 13.92 -8.85 -15.10
N PRO A 317 14.60 -7.70 -15.10
CA PRO A 317 14.70 -6.86 -13.90
C PRO A 317 13.32 -6.34 -13.46
N SER A 318 12.31 -6.49 -14.33
CA SER A 318 10.94 -6.08 -14.07
C SER A 318 10.16 -7.07 -13.24
N ASP A 319 10.54 -8.36 -13.26
CA ASP A 319 9.79 -9.41 -12.59
C ASP A 319 9.88 -9.27 -11.07
N ASN A 320 8.79 -8.80 -10.47
CA ASN A 320 8.63 -8.64 -9.03
C ASN A 320 8.07 -9.91 -8.33
N GLY A 321 7.89 -11.00 -9.09
CA GLY A 321 7.39 -12.28 -8.61
C GLY A 321 5.86 -12.38 -8.55
N GLU A 322 5.10 -11.31 -8.79
CA GLU A 322 3.64 -11.37 -8.70
C GLU A 322 3.01 -11.96 -9.95
N ARG A 323 2.04 -12.86 -9.76
CA ARG A 323 1.32 -13.54 -10.84
C ARG A 323 -0.12 -13.82 -10.46
N LEU A 324 -1.00 -13.75 -11.45
CA LEU A 324 -2.26 -14.46 -11.41
C LEU A 324 -2.06 -15.89 -11.96
N VAL A 325 -2.46 -16.91 -11.19
CA VAL A 325 -2.33 -18.32 -11.56
C VAL A 325 -3.68 -19.02 -11.57
N ASP A 326 -3.82 -20.06 -12.39
CA ASP A 326 -4.94 -20.99 -12.29
C ASP A 326 -4.80 -21.82 -11.01
N LYS A 327 -5.83 -21.85 -10.18
CA LYS A 327 -5.78 -22.46 -8.84
C LYS A 327 -5.62 -23.98 -8.88
N LYS A 328 -6.05 -24.65 -9.96
CA LYS A 328 -5.97 -26.11 -10.08
C LYS A 328 -4.58 -26.57 -10.51
N THR A 329 -3.98 -25.84 -11.44
CA THR A 329 -2.71 -26.22 -12.07
C THR A 329 -1.50 -25.50 -11.47
N GLY A 330 -1.72 -24.38 -10.76
CA GLY A 330 -0.67 -23.48 -10.29
C GLY A 330 0.06 -22.74 -11.42
N LYS A 331 -0.38 -22.90 -12.67
CA LYS A 331 0.25 -22.26 -13.82
C LYS A 331 -0.23 -20.82 -13.96
N PRO A 332 0.65 -19.87 -14.36
CA PRO A 332 0.22 -18.53 -14.71
C PRO A 332 -0.91 -18.55 -15.74
N VAL A 333 -1.87 -17.65 -15.57
CA VAL A 333 -2.91 -17.41 -16.58
C VAL A 333 -2.32 -16.57 -17.72
N ASP A 334 -2.92 -16.68 -18.90
CA ASP A 334 -2.60 -15.84 -20.06
C ASP A 334 -1.11 -15.82 -20.46
N GLY A 335 -0.41 -16.95 -20.28
CA GLY A 335 0.96 -17.15 -20.77
C GLY A 335 2.08 -16.81 -19.78
N GLY A 336 1.80 -16.15 -18.65
CA GLY A 336 2.84 -15.76 -17.70
C GLY A 336 2.85 -14.30 -17.29
N ASP A 337 2.13 -13.44 -18.02
CA ASP A 337 2.41 -12.00 -18.04
C ASP A 337 1.37 -11.16 -17.31
N GLU A 338 0.31 -11.79 -16.79
CA GLU A 338 -0.64 -11.10 -15.92
C GLU A 338 -0.02 -10.90 -14.52
N HIS A 339 0.80 -9.84 -14.42
CA HIS A 339 1.42 -9.35 -13.19
C HIS A 339 0.52 -8.41 -12.36
N PHE A 340 -0.59 -7.97 -12.96
CA PHE A 340 -1.61 -7.12 -12.36
C PHE A 340 -2.80 -7.99 -11.91
N PRO A 341 -3.35 -7.83 -10.70
CA PRO A 341 -4.48 -8.63 -10.22
C PRO A 341 -5.81 -8.19 -10.85
N SER A 342 -5.89 -7.87 -12.14
CA SER A 342 -6.97 -7.19 -12.86
C SER A 342 -8.38 -7.24 -12.26
N ILE A 343 -8.67 -6.30 -11.36
CA ILE A 343 -9.95 -6.24 -10.65
C ILE A 343 -10.89 -5.35 -11.44
N THR A 344 -11.96 -5.94 -11.97
CA THR A 344 -13.07 -5.20 -12.57
C THR A 344 -13.63 -4.19 -11.57
N ASP A 345 -14.16 -3.05 -12.00
CA ASP A 345 -14.60 -1.98 -11.09
C ASP A 345 -15.64 -2.40 -10.03
N ASP A 346 -16.52 -3.35 -10.36
CA ASP A 346 -17.50 -3.90 -9.40
C ASP A 346 -16.85 -4.80 -8.32
N GLY A 347 -15.65 -5.30 -8.62
CA GLY A 347 -14.87 -6.17 -7.76
C GLY A 347 -14.48 -5.51 -6.44
N TYR A 348 -14.26 -4.19 -6.42
CA TYR A 348 -13.88 -3.46 -5.19
C TYR A 348 -14.95 -3.58 -4.10
N ALA A 349 -16.21 -3.38 -4.46
CA ALA A 349 -17.32 -3.49 -3.53
C ALA A 349 -17.41 -4.91 -2.96
N LYS A 350 -17.26 -5.93 -3.80
CA LYS A 350 -17.25 -7.33 -3.37
C LYS A 350 -16.10 -7.64 -2.41
N ILE A 351 -14.89 -7.17 -2.70
CA ILE A 351 -13.72 -7.36 -1.83
C ILE A 351 -13.97 -6.73 -0.47
N VAL A 352 -14.32 -5.44 -0.43
CA VAL A 352 -14.55 -4.75 0.84
C VAL A 352 -15.68 -5.43 1.61
N SER A 353 -16.77 -5.81 0.94
CA SER A 353 -17.88 -6.52 1.59
C SER A 353 -17.44 -7.82 2.24
N ARG A 354 -16.59 -8.59 1.54
CA ARG A 354 -16.02 -9.84 2.04
C ARG A 354 -15.07 -9.61 3.22
N ILE A 355 -14.37 -8.49 3.27
CA ILE A 355 -13.46 -8.15 4.37
C ILE A 355 -14.27 -7.69 5.61
N THR A 356 -15.23 -6.79 5.43
CA THR A 356 -16.01 -6.18 6.51
C THR A 356 -17.14 -7.08 7.03
N GLY A 357 -17.56 -8.07 6.23
CA GLY A 357 -18.69 -8.95 6.55
C GLY A 357 -20.06 -8.33 6.30
N LYS A 358 -20.11 -7.22 5.54
CA LYS A 358 -21.34 -6.46 5.29
C LYS A 358 -21.39 -6.09 3.81
N PRO A 359 -22.55 -6.09 3.15
CA PRO A 359 -22.66 -5.58 1.80
C PRO A 359 -22.23 -4.09 1.74
N GLU A 360 -21.24 -3.79 0.92
CA GLU A 360 -20.72 -2.45 0.66
C GLU A 360 -21.08 -2.02 -0.76
N THR A 361 -21.42 -0.74 -0.90
CA THR A 361 -21.71 -0.08 -2.17
C THR A 361 -21.03 1.27 -2.19
N HIS A 362 -20.88 1.88 -3.37
CA HIS A 362 -20.24 3.19 -3.51
C HIS A 362 -18.79 3.18 -2.99
N VAL A 363 -18.06 2.08 -3.25
CA VAL A 363 -16.66 1.93 -2.87
C VAL A 363 -15.75 2.70 -3.83
N ALA A 364 -16.18 2.84 -5.09
CA ALA A 364 -15.49 3.60 -6.12
C ALA A 364 -16.44 4.59 -6.82
N ILE A 365 -15.85 5.60 -7.44
CA ILE A 365 -16.50 6.56 -8.34
C ILE A 365 -15.69 6.62 -9.64
N GLN A 366 -16.35 6.40 -10.77
CA GLN A 366 -15.70 6.34 -12.08
C GLN A 366 -16.60 6.94 -13.15
N ARG A 367 -16.00 7.56 -14.17
CA ARG A 367 -16.76 7.95 -15.36
C ARG A 367 -17.24 6.72 -16.12
N LYS A 368 -18.46 6.78 -16.66
CA LYS A 368 -19.07 5.65 -17.37
C LYS A 368 -18.20 5.13 -18.52
N GLU A 369 -17.50 6.02 -19.22
CA GLU A 369 -16.65 5.68 -20.37
C GLU A 369 -15.34 4.95 -19.99
N ALA A 370 -14.97 4.97 -18.71
CA ALA A 370 -13.76 4.38 -18.18
C ALA A 370 -14.04 3.10 -17.36
N LEU A 371 -15.29 2.63 -17.32
CA LEU A 371 -15.67 1.43 -16.59
C LEU A 371 -15.27 0.16 -17.34
N ASP A 372 -14.77 -0.82 -16.59
CA ASP A 372 -14.67 -2.21 -17.03
C ASP A 372 -15.96 -2.98 -16.67
N GLY A 373 -16.93 -2.94 -17.58
CA GLY A 373 -18.23 -3.63 -17.47
C GLY A 373 -19.35 -2.81 -16.81
N PRO A 374 -20.48 -3.45 -16.41
CA PRO A 374 -21.68 -2.74 -15.94
C PRO A 374 -21.54 -2.00 -14.60
N ALA A 375 -20.62 -2.45 -13.74
CA ALA A 375 -20.22 -1.86 -12.45
C ALA A 375 -21.33 -1.12 -11.65
N PRO A 376 -22.44 -1.81 -11.30
CA PRO A 376 -23.57 -1.17 -10.60
C PRO A 376 -23.24 -0.70 -9.19
N SER A 377 -22.17 -1.21 -8.56
CA SER A 377 -21.72 -0.77 -7.23
C SER A 377 -20.85 0.49 -7.25
N VAL A 378 -20.47 0.96 -8.44
CA VAL A 378 -19.62 2.15 -8.66
C VAL A 378 -20.48 3.37 -8.96
N LEU A 379 -20.15 4.49 -8.33
CA LEU A 379 -20.81 5.76 -8.62
C LEU A 379 -20.40 6.28 -9.99
N GLN A 380 -21.39 6.66 -10.80
CA GLN A 380 -21.19 7.07 -12.19
C GLN A 380 -21.63 8.52 -12.41
N PRO A 381 -20.79 9.51 -12.07
CA PRO A 381 -21.06 10.90 -12.38
C PRO A 381 -21.22 11.11 -13.89
N ARG A 382 -22.12 12.02 -14.27
CA ARG A 382 -22.50 12.26 -15.68
C ARG A 382 -21.72 13.41 -16.30
N ASN A 383 -21.22 14.31 -15.46
CA ASN A 383 -20.46 15.50 -15.79
C ASN A 383 -19.77 16.01 -14.51
N GLU A 384 -18.92 17.02 -14.65
CA GLU A 384 -18.17 17.67 -13.54
C GLU A 384 -19.10 18.12 -12.39
N GLN A 385 -20.24 18.73 -12.70
CA GLN A 385 -21.19 19.21 -11.69
C GLN A 385 -21.85 18.06 -10.92
N HIS A 386 -22.25 16.99 -11.60
CA HIS A 386 -22.81 15.80 -10.95
C HIS A 386 -21.77 15.09 -10.07
N PHE A 387 -20.51 15.07 -10.51
CA PHE A 387 -19.39 14.57 -9.72
C PHE A 387 -19.23 15.37 -8.42
N GLU A 388 -19.21 16.70 -8.51
CA GLU A 388 -19.16 17.57 -7.34
C GLU A 388 -20.30 17.31 -6.34
N GLN A 389 -21.54 17.20 -6.85
CA GLN A 389 -22.73 16.92 -6.05
C GLN A 389 -22.61 15.56 -5.33
N MET A 390 -22.11 14.53 -6.02
CA MET A 390 -21.85 13.21 -5.43
C MET A 390 -20.81 13.30 -4.30
N LEU A 391 -19.71 14.03 -4.49
CA LEU A 391 -18.68 14.19 -3.46
C LEU A 391 -19.22 14.94 -2.23
N ALA A 392 -19.99 16.01 -2.44
CA ALA A 392 -20.64 16.74 -1.36
C ALA A 392 -21.60 15.83 -0.57
N GLN A 393 -22.36 14.98 -1.26
CA GLN A 393 -23.26 14.02 -0.65
C GLN A 393 -22.50 12.93 0.13
N LEU A 394 -21.43 12.37 -0.44
CA LEU A 394 -20.59 11.37 0.23
C LEU A 394 -19.97 11.92 1.52
N LYS A 395 -19.44 13.16 1.48
CA LYS A 395 -18.92 13.84 2.67
C LYS A 395 -20.01 13.99 3.73
N LYS A 396 -21.18 14.51 3.36
CA LYS A 396 -22.32 14.68 4.28
C LYS A 396 -22.78 13.36 4.91
N GLN A 397 -22.66 12.25 4.17
CA GLN A 397 -23.04 10.91 4.62
C GLN A 397 -21.92 10.18 5.38
N GLY A 398 -20.73 10.78 5.56
CA GLY A 398 -19.58 10.07 6.15
C GLY A 398 -19.13 8.86 5.33
N LYS A 399 -19.29 8.92 4.00
CA LYS A 399 -18.96 7.82 3.08
C LYS A 399 -17.59 7.96 2.40
N LEU A 400 -16.88 9.05 2.66
CA LEU A 400 -15.46 9.17 2.29
C LEU A 400 -14.57 8.36 3.27
N PRO A 401 -13.37 7.91 2.86
CA PRO A 401 -12.82 8.04 1.50
C PRO A 401 -13.49 7.12 0.47
N ILE A 402 -13.39 7.51 -0.81
CA ILE A 402 -13.87 6.76 -1.97
C ILE A 402 -12.75 6.58 -3.00
N MET A 403 -12.69 5.42 -3.65
CA MET A 403 -11.71 5.16 -4.72
C MET A 403 -12.13 5.89 -6.00
N ALA A 404 -11.16 6.38 -6.77
CA ALA A 404 -11.38 6.95 -8.10
C ALA A 404 -10.31 6.43 -9.06
N GLY A 405 -10.73 5.94 -10.22
CA GLY A 405 -9.83 5.58 -11.30
C GLY A 405 -9.49 6.80 -12.14
N VAL A 406 -8.19 7.02 -12.31
CA VAL A 406 -7.62 8.13 -13.07
C VAL A 406 -6.73 7.59 -14.17
N ASN A 407 -6.54 8.36 -15.22
CA ASN A 407 -5.54 8.10 -16.24
C ASN A 407 -4.34 8.99 -15.98
N THR A 408 -3.20 8.38 -15.67
CA THR A 408 -2.00 9.11 -15.25
C THR A 408 -1.31 9.83 -16.40
N ASN A 409 -1.76 9.64 -17.65
CA ASN A 409 -1.34 10.44 -18.81
C ASN A 409 -1.76 11.91 -18.75
N TYR A 410 -2.70 12.24 -17.87
CA TYR A 410 -3.26 13.57 -17.75
C TYR A 410 -2.80 14.25 -16.47
N GLU A 411 -2.58 15.56 -16.57
CA GLU A 411 -2.44 16.41 -15.40
C GLU A 411 -3.64 16.24 -14.45
N PRO A 412 -3.43 16.23 -13.13
CA PRO A 412 -2.17 16.50 -12.44
C PRO A 412 -1.31 15.28 -12.14
N PHE A 413 -1.68 14.10 -12.65
CA PHE A 413 -1.01 12.83 -12.36
C PHE A 413 0.16 12.56 -13.30
N LYS A 414 0.23 13.29 -14.40
CA LYS A 414 1.35 13.26 -15.33
C LYS A 414 2.65 13.57 -14.60
N GLY A 415 3.61 12.66 -14.65
CA GLY A 415 4.88 12.79 -13.93
C GLY A 415 4.82 12.63 -12.40
N ASP A 416 3.66 12.32 -11.79
CA ASP A 416 3.57 12.02 -10.35
C ASP A 416 4.25 10.68 -9.98
N GLY A 417 4.74 9.92 -10.97
CA GLY A 417 5.78 8.92 -10.70
C GLY A 417 5.41 7.46 -10.94
N ALA A 418 5.22 7.08 -12.21
CA ALA A 418 5.90 5.87 -12.69
C ALA A 418 7.44 6.11 -12.88
N VAL A 419 7.84 7.37 -12.94
CA VAL A 419 9.20 7.82 -13.25
C VAL A 419 10.12 7.65 -12.03
N ALA A 420 11.09 6.74 -12.15
CA ALA A 420 12.12 6.35 -11.17
C ALA A 420 11.77 5.23 -10.17
N SER A 421 10.69 4.48 -10.40
CA SER A 421 10.67 3.09 -9.92
C SER A 421 11.73 2.32 -10.72
N THR A 422 12.86 1.99 -10.10
CA THR A 422 13.83 1.03 -10.66
C THR A 422 13.24 -0.37 -10.85
N ALA A 423 12.00 -0.62 -10.44
CA ALA A 423 11.29 -1.81 -10.85
C ALA A 423 10.80 -1.61 -12.28
N ALA A 424 11.34 -2.41 -13.19
CA ALA A 424 11.03 -2.36 -14.60
C ALA A 424 9.58 -2.78 -14.95
N ASN A 425 8.70 -2.89 -13.95
CA ASN A 425 7.24 -3.10 -14.08
C ASN A 425 6.42 -1.83 -13.74
N ALA A 426 7.06 -0.73 -13.31
CA ALA A 426 6.42 0.57 -13.49
C ALA A 426 6.21 0.73 -14.98
N VAL A 427 4.95 0.88 -15.38
CA VAL A 427 4.52 0.95 -16.78
C VAL A 427 5.55 1.77 -17.56
N THR A 428 6.21 1.10 -18.50
CA THR A 428 7.36 1.59 -19.24
C THR A 428 6.98 2.85 -20.00
N ASP A 429 7.33 4.05 -19.52
CA ASP A 429 7.08 5.37 -20.13
C ASP A 429 5.62 5.68 -20.57
N GLU A 430 4.71 4.73 -20.49
CA GLU A 430 3.30 4.84 -20.80
C GLU A 430 2.55 4.96 -19.48
N GLU A 431 2.30 6.22 -19.11
CA GLU A 431 1.33 6.55 -18.08
C GLU A 431 -0.02 5.87 -18.44
N GLY A 432 -0.89 5.55 -17.48
CA GLY A 432 -2.02 4.66 -17.71
C GLY A 432 -3.06 4.60 -16.58
N PRO A 433 -3.92 3.57 -16.58
CA PRO A 433 -4.93 3.32 -15.55
C PRO A 433 -4.33 3.28 -14.14
N HIS A 434 -4.85 4.10 -13.22
CA HIS A 434 -4.44 4.09 -11.81
C HIS A 434 -5.63 4.31 -10.88
N GLN A 435 -5.53 3.85 -9.64
CA GLN A 435 -6.56 4.03 -8.61
C GLN A 435 -6.00 4.91 -7.49
N VAL A 436 -6.74 5.96 -7.15
CA VAL A 436 -6.43 6.89 -6.06
C VAL A 436 -7.59 7.00 -5.08
N LEU A 437 -7.37 7.59 -3.91
CA LEU A 437 -8.42 7.79 -2.91
C LEU A 437 -8.77 9.25 -2.74
N ILE A 438 -10.04 9.58 -2.95
CA ILE A 438 -10.60 10.87 -2.54
C ILE A 438 -10.89 10.80 -1.04
N ARG A 439 -10.07 11.48 -0.24
CA ARG A 439 -10.14 11.54 1.23
C ARG A 439 -11.20 12.49 1.74
N ASP A 440 -11.26 13.67 1.15
CA ASP A 440 -12.18 14.71 1.57
C ASP A 440 -12.57 15.61 0.39
N TYR A 441 -13.69 16.32 0.56
CA TYR A 441 -14.22 17.31 -0.36
C TYR A 441 -14.39 18.66 0.35
N ILE A 442 -13.88 19.72 -0.26
CA ILE A 442 -13.96 21.09 0.25
C ILE A 442 -14.82 21.89 -0.74
N PRO A 443 -16.03 22.34 -0.35
CA PRO A 443 -16.90 23.07 -1.26
C PRO A 443 -16.27 24.39 -1.70
N ALA A 444 -16.70 24.88 -2.86
CA ALA A 444 -16.32 26.22 -3.34
C ALA A 444 -16.74 27.28 -2.30
N LYS A 445 -15.82 28.20 -1.99
CA LYS A 445 -16.04 29.25 -1.00
C LYS A 445 -15.14 30.45 -1.27
N ASP A 446 -15.66 31.66 -1.07
CA ASP A 446 -14.90 32.91 -1.15
C ASP A 446 -14.15 33.07 -2.48
N GLY A 447 -14.83 32.74 -3.59
CA GLY A 447 -14.26 32.79 -4.95
C GLY A 447 -13.28 31.67 -5.29
N LYS A 448 -12.94 30.79 -4.34
CA LYS A 448 -12.09 29.62 -4.58
C LYS A 448 -12.92 28.45 -5.10
N PRO A 449 -12.43 27.70 -6.11
CA PRO A 449 -13.13 26.53 -6.63
C PRO A 449 -13.23 25.42 -5.57
N ALA A 450 -14.15 24.49 -5.78
CA ALA A 450 -14.23 23.30 -4.94
C ALA A 450 -12.98 22.42 -5.12
N ARG A 451 -12.56 21.78 -4.02
CA ARG A 451 -11.30 21.02 -3.95
C ARG A 451 -11.51 19.63 -3.35
N ILE A 452 -10.54 18.77 -3.64
CA ILE A 452 -10.47 17.36 -3.28
C ILE A 452 -9.14 17.13 -2.59
N LEU A 453 -9.19 16.53 -1.40
CA LEU A 453 -8.01 15.94 -0.77
C LEU A 453 -7.87 14.52 -1.32
N MET A 454 -6.70 14.20 -1.86
CA MET A 454 -6.46 12.90 -2.48
C MET A 454 -5.18 12.26 -1.97
N ASP A 455 -5.26 10.95 -1.79
CA ASP A 455 -4.24 10.04 -1.26
C ASP A 455 -3.85 9.07 -2.36
N ASN A 456 -2.54 8.91 -2.58
CA ASN A 456 -1.98 8.13 -3.67
C ASN A 456 -1.04 7.04 -3.13
N THR A 457 -1.13 5.83 -3.69
CA THR A 457 -0.43 4.65 -3.20
C THR A 457 1.01 4.50 -3.69
N TRP A 458 1.55 5.48 -4.42
CA TRP A 458 2.94 5.49 -4.89
C TRP A 458 3.93 6.01 -3.85
N SER A 459 3.62 7.15 -3.23
CA SER A 459 4.47 7.80 -2.23
C SER A 459 3.74 8.95 -1.55
N ARG A 460 4.21 9.34 -0.35
CA ARG A 460 3.71 10.56 0.33
C ARG A 460 3.96 11.83 -0.48
N SER A 461 4.99 11.82 -1.32
CA SER A 461 5.37 13.01 -2.08
C SER A 461 4.33 13.41 -3.12
N VAL A 462 3.47 12.48 -3.53
CA VAL A 462 2.45 12.71 -4.58
C VAL A 462 1.03 12.76 -4.02
N ASP A 463 0.90 12.68 -2.71
CA ASP A 463 -0.34 12.99 -2.01
C ASP A 463 -0.74 14.45 -2.24
N ARG A 464 -2.06 14.67 -2.30
CA ARG A 464 -2.69 15.98 -2.50
C ARG A 464 -3.56 16.31 -1.29
N LEU A 465 -2.96 16.20 -0.09
CA LEU A 465 -3.66 16.25 1.19
C LEU A 465 -3.61 17.62 1.90
N ASN A 466 -2.92 18.63 1.35
CA ASN A 466 -2.81 19.94 1.96
C ASN A 466 -3.85 20.93 1.38
N PRO A 467 -4.91 21.28 2.15
CA PRO A 467 -5.94 22.23 1.71
C PRO A 467 -5.49 23.70 1.75
N ASN A 468 -4.28 24.00 2.20
CA ASN A 468 -3.82 25.39 2.33
C ASN A 468 -2.88 25.81 1.20
N ILE A 469 -2.44 24.87 0.36
CA ILE A 469 -1.63 25.15 -0.82
C ILE A 469 -2.58 25.42 -2.00
N ASP A 470 -2.32 26.48 -2.75
CA ASP A 470 -3.05 26.83 -3.98
C ASP A 470 -2.73 25.80 -5.08
N PRO A 471 -3.75 25.14 -5.67
CA PRO A 471 -3.52 24.16 -6.74
C PRO A 471 -3.35 24.75 -8.13
N THR A 472 -3.26 26.08 -8.25
CA THR A 472 -2.95 26.74 -9.52
C THR A 472 -1.58 26.28 -10.02
N PRO A 473 -1.47 25.76 -11.25
CA PRO A 473 -0.19 25.38 -11.82
C PRO A 473 0.81 26.53 -11.81
N GLY A 474 2.08 26.22 -11.49
CA GLY A 474 3.18 27.16 -11.61
C GLY A 474 3.49 27.51 -13.07
N ALA A 475 4.52 28.34 -13.27
CA ALA A 475 4.98 28.72 -14.61
C ALA A 475 5.47 27.52 -15.44
N ASP A 476 5.86 26.42 -14.79
CA ASP A 476 6.24 25.15 -15.41
C ASP A 476 5.05 24.23 -15.73
N GLY A 477 3.81 24.69 -15.47
CA GLY A 477 2.59 23.93 -15.68
C GLY A 477 2.31 22.88 -14.60
N ARG A 478 3.16 22.74 -13.57
CA ARG A 478 2.99 21.73 -12.52
C ARG A 478 2.20 22.28 -11.33
N ILE A 479 1.36 21.44 -10.75
CA ILE A 479 0.68 21.76 -9.49
C ILE A 479 1.68 21.66 -8.34
N PRO A 480 1.72 22.65 -7.41
CA PRO A 480 2.54 22.55 -6.21
C PRO A 480 2.33 21.24 -5.47
N GLN A 481 3.45 20.65 -5.03
CA GLN A 481 3.45 19.39 -4.29
C GLN A 481 2.56 19.49 -3.05
N GLY A 482 1.73 18.47 -2.80
CA GLY A 482 0.82 18.46 -1.65
C GLY A 482 -0.50 19.22 -1.84
N ALA A 483 -0.64 20.05 -2.89
CA ALA A 483 -1.84 20.88 -3.06
C ALA A 483 -3.09 20.06 -3.36
N ALA A 484 -4.19 20.34 -2.64
CA ALA A 484 -5.51 19.77 -2.90
C ALA A 484 -5.98 20.02 -4.34
N LEU A 485 -6.43 18.99 -5.05
CA LEU A 485 -6.86 19.14 -6.44
C LEU A 485 -8.19 19.88 -6.55
N THR A 486 -8.41 20.64 -7.61
CA THR A 486 -9.77 21.12 -7.95
C THR A 486 -10.64 19.96 -8.44
N VAL A 487 -11.97 20.09 -8.28
CA VAL A 487 -12.91 19.09 -8.83
C VAL A 487 -12.74 18.92 -10.34
N ARG A 488 -12.49 20.01 -11.07
CA ARG A 488 -12.21 19.99 -12.51
C ARG A 488 -10.96 19.17 -12.85
N GLN A 489 -9.85 19.38 -12.15
CA GLN A 489 -8.61 18.63 -12.38
C GLN A 489 -8.84 17.12 -12.21
N MET A 490 -9.51 16.72 -11.13
CA MET A 490 -9.85 15.30 -10.92
C MET A 490 -10.81 14.79 -12.00
N TRP A 491 -11.86 15.53 -12.35
CA TRP A 491 -12.83 15.14 -13.38
C TRP A 491 -12.17 14.91 -14.75
N THR A 492 -11.23 15.78 -15.13
CA THR A 492 -10.44 15.64 -16.36
C THR A 492 -9.60 14.37 -16.32
N ALA A 493 -8.88 14.12 -15.22
CA ALA A 493 -8.04 12.93 -15.08
C ALA A 493 -8.82 11.61 -15.01
N MET A 494 -10.08 11.63 -14.56
CA MET A 494 -10.97 10.47 -14.62
C MET A 494 -11.48 10.19 -16.06
N GLY A 495 -11.24 11.11 -17.00
CA GLY A 495 -11.76 11.10 -18.38
C GLY A 495 -10.79 10.60 -19.44
N ASP A 496 -11.36 10.27 -20.62
CA ASP A 496 -10.67 9.86 -21.85
C ASP A 496 -9.63 8.74 -21.66
N TRP A 497 -10.10 7.50 -21.74
CA TRP A 497 -9.25 6.33 -21.86
C TRP A 497 -9.25 5.96 -23.34
N PRO A 498 -8.25 6.35 -24.14
CA PRO A 498 -8.28 6.15 -25.59
C PRO A 498 -8.41 4.67 -25.97
N GLU A 499 -7.94 3.77 -25.11
CA GLU A 499 -7.95 2.33 -25.31
C GLU A 499 -9.35 1.70 -25.20
N THR A 500 -10.28 2.29 -24.45
CA THR A 500 -11.64 1.72 -24.34
C THR A 500 -12.46 1.92 -25.62
N LYS A 501 -12.00 2.77 -26.56
CA LYS A 501 -12.64 2.95 -27.88
C LYS A 501 -12.21 1.92 -28.92
N LYS A 502 -11.27 1.01 -28.60
CA LYS A 502 -10.72 0.00 -29.53
C LYS A 502 -11.21 -1.44 -29.28
N LYS A 503 -12.02 -1.69 -28.25
CA LYS A 503 -12.76 -2.94 -28.04
C LYS A 503 -14.21 -2.75 -28.44
#